data_AF-A0A3D5GRM5-F1
#
_entry.id   AF-A0A3D5GRM5-F1
#
_cell.length_a   1.000
_cell.length_b   1.000
_cell.length_c   1.000
_cell.angle_alpha   90.00
_cell.angle_beta   90.00
_cell.angle_gamma   90.00
#
_symmetry.space_group_name_H-M   'P 1'
#
loop_
_entity.id
_entity.type
_entity.pdbx_description
1 polymer ?
#
loop_
_entity_poly.entity_id
_entity_poly.type
_entity_poly.pdbx_seq_one_letter_code
_entity_poly.pdbx_strand_id
1 'polypeptide(L)'
;RIHEFDKVELLAYATPDQAAEVHADILERAESAMADLGLVYRILDLCAGDLGASSARTFDIEVYAPGADQWLEVSSVSWFSDYQARRANVRYRPEGQKG
;
A
#
# COMPACT_ATOMS: atom_id res chain seq x y z
N ARG A 1 6.76 -17.20 8.05
CA ARG A 1 5.35 -17.07 7.62
C ARG A 1 4.51 -17.98 8.51
N ILE A 2 3.41 -17.46 9.04
CA ILE A 2 2.54 -18.16 10.01
C ILE A 2 1.09 -18.11 9.53
N HIS A 3 0.23 -18.96 10.09
CA HIS A 3 -1.18 -19.05 9.70
C HIS A 3 -2.02 -17.86 10.18
N GLU A 4 -1.63 -17.24 11.29
CA GLU A 4 -2.33 -16.13 11.91
C GLU A 4 -1.30 -15.11 12.40
N PHE A 5 -1.51 -13.85 12.07
CA PHE A 5 -0.66 -12.73 12.51
C PHE A 5 -1.51 -11.47 12.62
N ASP A 6 -1.12 -10.57 13.51
CA ASP A 6 -1.79 -9.28 13.67
C ASP A 6 -1.26 -8.27 12.65
N LYS A 7 -2.17 -7.49 12.09
CA LYS A 7 -1.84 -6.39 11.17
C LYS A 7 -2.74 -5.19 11.45
N VAL A 8 -2.11 -4.02 11.59
CA VAL A 8 -2.80 -2.74 11.57
C VAL A 8 -2.91 -2.31 10.11
N GLU A 9 -4.13 -2.33 9.55
CA GLU A 9 -4.36 -2.03 8.14
C GLU A 9 -4.74 -0.57 7.91
N LEU A 10 -4.12 0.05 6.90
CA LEU A 10 -4.52 1.34 6.36
C LEU A 10 -5.31 1.13 5.07
N LEU A 11 -6.47 1.79 4.95
CA LEU A 11 -7.31 1.77 3.76
C LEU A 11 -7.84 3.18 3.48
N ALA A 12 -7.84 3.58 2.21
CA ALA A 12 -8.44 4.84 1.79
C ALA A 12 -9.30 4.66 0.52
N TYR A 13 -10.35 5.45 0.44
CA TYR A 13 -11.03 5.75 -0.82
C TYR A 13 -10.51 7.10 -1.33
N ALA A 14 -10.20 7.17 -2.62
CA ALA A 14 -9.71 8.38 -3.27
C ALA A 14 -10.45 8.57 -4.59
N THR A 15 -10.66 9.82 -5.00
CA THR A 15 -10.99 10.10 -6.40
C THR A 15 -9.76 9.82 -7.29
N PRO A 16 -9.94 9.67 -8.62
CA PRO A 16 -8.80 9.48 -9.53
C PRO A 16 -7.73 10.58 -9.40
N ASP A 17 -8.15 11.83 -9.20
CA ASP A 17 -7.24 12.99 -9.10
C ASP A 17 -6.45 13.00 -7.78
N GLN A 18 -7.00 12.40 -6.72
CA GLN A 18 -6.35 12.29 -5.41
C GLN A 18 -5.42 11.07 -5.29
N ALA A 19 -5.50 10.12 -6.24
CA ALA A 19 -4.91 8.79 -6.07
C ALA A 19 -3.40 8.82 -5.77
N ALA A 20 -2.65 9.67 -6.47
CA ALA A 20 -1.20 9.77 -6.28
C ALA A 20 -0.82 10.33 -4.90
N GLU A 21 -1.54 11.37 -4.44
CA GLU A 21 -1.31 11.99 -3.13
C GLU A 21 -1.67 11.03 -1.99
N VAL A 22 -2.81 10.36 -2.08
CA VAL A 22 -3.25 9.40 -1.06
C VAL A 22 -2.33 8.18 -1.02
N HIS A 23 -1.83 7.70 -2.17
CA HIS A 23 -0.88 6.59 -2.20
C HIS A 23 0.44 6.97 -1.50
N ALA A 24 0.91 8.20 -1.71
CA ALA A 24 2.09 8.73 -1.03
C ALA A 24 1.88 8.92 0.49
N ASP A 25 0.74 9.46 0.93
CA ASP A 25 0.40 9.62 2.36
C ASP A 25 0.33 8.26 3.09
N ILE A 26 -0.25 7.23 2.48
CA ILE A 26 -0.27 5.89 3.09
C ILE A 26 1.14 5.31 3.17
N LEU A 27 1.96 5.49 2.13
CA LEU A 27 3.36 5.05 2.16
C LEU A 27 4.13 5.74 3.29
N GLU A 28 4.01 7.07 3.41
CA GLU A 28 4.66 7.85 4.45
C GLU A 28 4.24 7.39 5.86
N ARG A 29 2.96 7.12 6.10
CA ARG A 29 2.46 6.61 7.39
C ARG A 29 2.97 5.21 7.72
N ALA A 30 3.07 4.33 6.72
CA ALA A 30 3.62 2.99 6.93
C ALA A 30 5.14 3.06 7.19
N GLU A 31 5.84 3.93 6.47
CA GLU A 31 7.26 4.20 6.65
C GLU A 31 7.56 4.81 8.03
N SER A 32 6.76 5.77 8.47
CA SER A 32 6.98 6.47 9.74
C SER A 32 6.97 5.51 10.93
N ALA A 33 6.15 4.45 10.89
CA ALA A 33 6.16 3.42 11.92
C ALA A 33 7.52 2.69 12.04
N MET A 34 8.20 2.46 10.90
CA MET A 34 9.54 1.86 10.91
C MET A 34 10.59 2.85 11.41
N ALA A 35 10.49 4.12 10.97
CA ALA A 35 11.39 5.19 11.38
C ALA A 35 11.29 5.47 12.89
N ASP A 36 10.07 5.56 13.44
CA ASP A 36 9.81 5.80 14.86
C ASP A 36 10.32 4.66 15.75
N LEU A 37 10.27 3.42 15.25
CA LEU A 37 10.84 2.26 15.92
C LEU A 37 12.37 2.16 15.77
N GLY A 38 13.00 3.03 14.96
CA GLY A 38 14.44 3.04 14.70
C GLY A 38 14.91 1.83 13.88
N LEU A 39 14.05 1.24 13.06
CA LEU A 39 14.38 0.09 12.23
C LEU A 39 15.14 0.53 10.96
N VAL A 40 16.11 -0.27 10.54
CA VAL A 40 16.76 -0.09 9.23
C VAL A 40 15.85 -0.71 8.17
N TYR A 41 15.35 0.10 7.25
CA TYR A 41 14.44 -0.34 6.19
C TYR A 41 14.83 0.19 4.81
N ARG A 42 14.23 -0.38 3.78
CA ARG A 42 14.26 0.11 2.39
C ARG A 42 12.87 0.05 1.78
N ILE A 43 12.63 0.86 0.76
CA ILE A 43 11.39 0.88 -0.02
C ILE A 43 11.68 0.39 -1.43
N LEU A 44 10.89 -0.55 -1.92
CA LEU A 44 10.97 -1.10 -3.27
C LEU A 44 9.74 -0.70 -4.07
N ASP A 45 9.92 -0.12 -5.27
CA ASP A 45 8.86 0.03 -6.26
C ASP A 45 8.81 -1.24 -7.11
N LEU A 46 7.76 -2.05 -6.96
CA LEU A 46 7.71 -3.37 -7.55
C LEU A 46 7.60 -3.29 -9.07
N CYS A 47 8.34 -4.17 -9.76
CA CYS A 47 8.21 -4.30 -11.19
C CYS A 47 6.89 -4.97 -11.57
N ALA A 48 6.41 -4.75 -12.79
CA ALA A 48 5.11 -5.25 -13.24
C ALA A 48 4.94 -6.78 -13.12
N GLY A 49 6.03 -7.55 -13.21
CA GLY A 49 5.99 -9.02 -13.08
C GLY A 49 5.81 -9.53 -11.64
N ASP A 50 5.99 -8.65 -10.66
CA ASP A 50 5.91 -8.97 -9.23
C ASP A 50 4.66 -8.36 -8.55
N LEU A 51 3.84 -7.64 -9.33
CA LEU A 51 2.58 -7.09 -8.84
C LEU A 51 1.52 -8.18 -8.64
N GLY A 52 0.78 -8.08 -7.54
CA GLY A 52 -0.43 -8.87 -7.33
C GLY A 52 -1.51 -8.55 -8.37
N ALA A 53 -2.36 -9.52 -8.71
CA ALA A 53 -3.32 -9.44 -9.82
C ALA A 53 -4.31 -8.26 -9.78
N SER A 54 -4.52 -7.65 -8.62
CA SER A 54 -5.40 -6.50 -8.43
C SER A 54 -4.68 -5.15 -8.40
N SER A 55 -3.36 -5.13 -8.20
CA SER A 55 -2.59 -3.91 -7.97
C SER A 55 -2.18 -3.27 -9.30
N ALA A 56 -2.29 -1.95 -9.37
CA ALA A 56 -1.75 -1.14 -10.46
C ALA A 56 -0.33 -0.64 -10.16
N ARG A 57 0.00 -0.44 -8.87
CA ARG A 57 1.34 -0.10 -8.38
C ARG A 57 1.47 -0.46 -6.91
N THR A 58 2.61 -1.00 -6.51
CA THR A 58 2.88 -1.41 -5.14
C THR A 58 4.26 -0.97 -4.71
N PHE A 59 4.35 -0.41 -3.50
CA PHE A 59 5.60 -0.21 -2.79
C PHE A 59 5.70 -1.18 -1.62
N ASP A 60 6.78 -1.95 -1.56
CA ASP A 60 7.06 -2.80 -0.41
C ASP A 60 8.08 -2.13 0.51
N ILE A 61 7.83 -2.24 1.81
CA ILE A 61 8.76 -1.82 2.86
C ILE A 61 9.39 -3.08 3.42
N GLU A 62 10.71 -3.15 3.35
CA GLU A 62 11.48 -4.25 3.90
C GLU A 62 12.38 -3.78 5.04
N VAL A 63 12.38 -4.50 6.15
CA VAL A 63 13.26 -4.26 7.29
C VAL A 63 14.43 -5.24 7.25
N TYR A 64 15.64 -4.76 7.55
CA TYR A 64 16.81 -5.63 7.65
C TYR A 64 16.75 -6.45 8.96
N ALA A 65 16.77 -7.77 8.83
CA ALA A 65 16.74 -8.73 9.92
C ALA A 65 18.16 -9.27 10.19
N PRO A 66 18.93 -8.70 11.15
CA PRO A 66 20.34 -9.05 11.33
C PRO A 66 20.56 -10.50 11.75
N GLY A 67 19.59 -11.11 12.46
CA GLY A 67 19.68 -12.51 12.89
C GLY A 67 19.65 -13.53 11.74
N ALA A 68 19.23 -13.11 10.55
CA ALA A 68 19.17 -13.97 9.37
C ALA A 68 19.85 -13.35 8.14
N ASP A 69 20.55 -12.23 8.32
CA ASP A 69 21.26 -11.47 7.27
C ASP A 69 20.44 -11.28 5.98
N GLN A 70 19.21 -10.80 6.13
CA GLN A 70 18.29 -10.63 5.00
C GLN A 70 17.34 -9.44 5.21
N TRP A 71 16.81 -8.94 4.10
CA TRP A 71 15.69 -8.01 4.10
C TRP A 71 14.38 -8.81 4.14
N LEU A 72 13.47 -8.44 5.04
CA LEU A 72 12.17 -9.07 5.19
C LEU A 72 11.07 -8.05 4.93
N GLU A 73 10.14 -8.38 4.05
CA GLU A 73 8.93 -7.59 3.81
C GLU A 73 8.10 -7.48 5.10
N VAL A 74 7.73 -6.25 5.46
CA VAL A 74 6.91 -5.94 6.64
C VAL A 74 5.64 -5.15 6.30
N SER A 75 5.59 -4.52 5.12
CA SER A 75 4.41 -3.79 4.64
C SER A 75 4.39 -3.78 3.11
N SER A 76 3.18 -3.77 2.55
CA SER A 76 2.94 -3.63 1.12
C SER A 76 1.85 -2.58 0.89
N VAL A 77 2.20 -1.50 0.20
CA VAL A 77 1.33 -0.34 -0.02
C VAL A 77 0.92 -0.26 -1.47
N SER A 78 -0.32 -0.70 -1.74
CA SER A 78 -0.82 -0.92 -3.11
C SER A 78 -1.91 0.06 -3.50
N TRP A 79 -1.84 0.56 -4.74
CA TRP A 79 -2.93 1.27 -5.40
C TRP A 79 -3.58 0.36 -6.44
N PHE A 80 -4.91 0.21 -6.37
CA PHE A 80 -5.68 -0.73 -7.19
C PHE A 80 -6.38 -0.08 -8.40
N SER A 81 -6.12 1.21 -8.68
CA SER A 81 -6.90 2.00 -9.64
C SER A 81 -8.41 1.83 -9.36
N ASP A 82 -9.19 1.35 -10.33
CA ASP A 82 -10.62 1.08 -10.18
C ASP A 82 -10.97 -0.41 -9.96
N TYR A 83 -9.98 -1.30 -9.86
CA TYR A 83 -10.19 -2.75 -9.93
C TYR A 83 -11.14 -3.28 -8.87
N GLN A 84 -10.90 -2.87 -7.62
CA GLN A 84 -11.72 -3.26 -6.47
C GLN A 84 -13.06 -2.51 -6.45
N ALA A 85 -13.03 -1.21 -6.77
CA ALA A 85 -14.23 -0.36 -6.80
C ALA A 85 -15.27 -0.89 -7.79
N ARG A 86 -14.86 -1.28 -9.01
CA ARG A 86 -15.76 -1.88 -10.00
C ARG A 86 -16.40 -3.18 -9.53
N ARG A 87 -15.64 -4.05 -8.86
CA ARG A 87 -16.14 -5.35 -8.35
C ARG A 87 -17.07 -5.19 -7.16
N ALA A 88 -16.79 -4.24 -6.28
CA ALA A 88 -17.60 -3.94 -5.11
C ALA A 88 -18.75 -2.94 -5.40
N ASN A 89 -18.87 -2.47 -6.64
CA ASN A 89 -19.83 -1.43 -7.04
C ASN A 89 -19.72 -0.13 -6.19
N VAL A 90 -18.50 0.22 -5.78
CA VAL A 90 -18.21 1.47 -5.07
C VAL A 90 -18.14 2.59 -6.10
N ARG A 91 -18.93 3.65 -5.87
CA ARG A 91 -19.06 4.80 -6.78
C ARG A 91 -19.06 6.08 -5.97
N TYR A 92 -18.63 7.16 -6.60
CA TYR A 92 -18.79 8.51 -6.09
C TYR A 92 -19.49 9.36 -7.14
N ARG A 93 -20.15 10.44 -6.70
CA ARG A 93 -20.74 11.44 -7.59
C ARG A 93 -19.82 12.67 -7.59
N PRO A 94 -19.23 13.04 -8.74
CA PRO A 94 -18.51 14.30 -8.85
C PRO A 94 -19.44 15.48 -8.56
N GLU A 95 -18.90 16.50 -7.90
CA GLU A 95 -19.64 17.72 -7.61
C GLU A 95 -20.17 18.36 -8.90
N GLY A 96 -21.44 18.78 -8.91
CA GLY A 96 -22.08 19.40 -10.07
C GLY A 96 -22.73 18.46 -11.09
N GLN A 97 -22.65 17.13 -10.95
CA GLN A 97 -23.37 16.20 -11.81
C GLN A 97 -24.76 15.84 -11.24
N LYS A 98 -25.82 15.95 -12.07
CA LYS A 98 -27.15 15.39 -11.76
C LYS A 98 -27.17 13.89 -12.03
N GLY A 99 -27.84 13.15 -11.14
CA GLY A 99 -27.88 11.68 -11.14
C GLY A 99 -28.76 11.07 -12.21
#